data_AF-R2SN76-F1
#
_entry.id   AF-R2SN76-F1
#
_cell.length_a   1.000
_cell.length_b   1.000
_cell.length_c   1.000
_cell.angle_alpha   90.00
_cell.angle_beta   90.00
_cell.angle_gamma   90.00
#
_symmetry.space_group_name_H-M   'P 1'
#
loop_
_entity.id
_entity.type
_entity.pdbx_description
1 polymer ?
#
loop_
_entity_poly.entity_id
_entity_poly.type
_entity_poly.pdbx_seq_one_letter_code
_entity_poly.pdbx_strand_id
1 'polypeptide(L)'
;MKFKIKYIQFKNIPKPNIQACFLFSDSQTKYDILEELLNDSFVSAIPEDNHVLQSLNEIASGKQESLISGTERVMMHIAKNETLLTDNFDGVYDNIDILQPLKVSTSDLRDLIIWWIQEKPRLEKIANDSGLSADELNDTSDNTDS
;
A
#
# COMPACT_ATOMS: atom_id res chain seq x y z
N MET A 1 4.34 4.52 14.11
CA MET A 1 4.02 4.72 12.70
C MET A 1 2.69 5.44 12.65
N LYS A 2 2.69 6.72 12.29
CA LYS A 2 1.45 7.45 12.03
C LYS A 2 1.15 7.35 10.53
N PHE A 3 -0.10 7.09 10.20
CA PHE A 3 -0.56 7.06 8.82
C PHE A 3 -1.87 7.84 8.72
N LYS A 4 -2.19 8.27 7.51
CA LYS A 4 -3.48 8.87 7.17
C LYS A 4 -3.99 8.31 5.85
N ILE A 5 -5.30 8.39 5.67
CA ILE A 5 -5.95 8.07 4.40
C ILE A 5 -6.06 9.36 3.60
N LYS A 6 -5.60 9.32 2.36
CA LYS A 6 -5.75 10.43 1.40
C LYS A 6 -6.70 10.01 0.30
N TYR A 7 -7.61 10.88 -0.10
CA TYR A 7 -8.51 10.67 -1.21
C TYR A 7 -8.02 11.40 -2.45
N ILE A 8 -8.13 10.74 -3.60
CA ILE A 8 -7.80 11.29 -4.92
C ILE A 8 -9.03 11.18 -5.80
N GLN A 9 -9.39 12.26 -6.50
CA GLN A 9 -10.51 12.26 -7.43
C GLN A 9 -10.04 12.35 -8.89
N PHE A 10 -10.47 11.40 -9.71
CA PHE A 10 -10.21 11.41 -11.14
C PHE A 10 -11.21 12.29 -11.87
N LYS A 11 -10.70 13.40 -12.41
CA LYS A 11 -11.49 14.34 -13.21
C LYS A 11 -11.88 13.68 -14.54
N ASN A 12 -13.08 13.97 -15.03
CA ASN A 12 -13.63 13.46 -16.30
C ASN A 12 -13.91 11.95 -16.35
N ILE A 13 -13.95 11.27 -15.20
CA ILE A 13 -14.40 9.86 -15.11
C ILE A 13 -15.78 9.82 -14.42
N PRO A 14 -16.76 9.05 -14.94
CA PRO A 14 -18.02 8.81 -14.24
C PRO A 14 -17.80 8.18 -12.86
N LYS A 15 -18.72 8.42 -11.92
CA LYS A 15 -18.64 7.77 -10.60
C LYS A 15 -18.75 6.24 -10.73
N PRO A 16 -18.05 5.46 -9.88
CA PRO A 16 -17.14 5.91 -8.82
C PRO A 16 -15.80 6.42 -9.39
N ASN A 17 -15.36 7.59 -8.92
CA ASN A 17 -14.16 8.29 -9.41
C ASN A 17 -13.25 8.82 -8.29
N ILE A 18 -13.56 8.50 -7.02
CA ILE A 18 -12.69 8.78 -5.88
C ILE A 18 -12.01 7.48 -5.44
N GLN A 19 -10.69 7.51 -5.29
CA GLN A 19 -9.88 6.43 -4.74
C GLN A 19 -9.28 6.82 -3.40
N ALA A 20 -9.08 5.82 -2.53
CA ALA A 20 -8.41 5.98 -1.25
C ALA A 20 -6.96 5.50 -1.38
N CYS A 21 -6.05 6.28 -0.82
CA CYS A 21 -4.62 6.02 -0.78
C CYS A 21 -4.14 6.01 0.67
N PHE A 22 -3.20 5.13 0.94
CA PHE A 22 -2.51 5.01 2.21
C PHE A 22 -1.28 5.91 2.21
N LEU A 23 -1.13 6.78 3.21
CA LEU A 23 0.01 7.70 3.32
C LEU A 23 0.59 7.65 4.73
N PHE A 24 1.90 7.54 4.89
CA PHE A 24 2.56 7.72 6.18
C PHE A 24 2.79 9.21 6.46
N SER A 25 2.41 9.64 7.65
CA SER A 25 2.38 11.07 8.03
C SER A 25 3.75 11.60 8.44
N ASP A 26 4.74 10.73 8.64
CA ASP A 26 6.08 11.13 9.08
C ASP A 26 6.89 11.66 7.89
N SER A 27 7.54 12.81 8.08
CA SER A 27 8.37 13.54 7.10
C SER A 27 9.67 12.82 6.70
N GLN A 28 9.69 11.49 6.74
CA GLN A 28 10.82 10.67 6.36
C GLN A 28 10.37 9.74 5.23
N THR A 29 10.98 9.92 4.07
CA THR A 29 10.90 9.09 2.85
C THR A 29 11.15 7.58 3.06
N LYS A 30 11.38 7.17 4.32
CA LYS A 30 11.65 5.80 4.76
C LYS A 30 10.50 4.85 4.42
N TYR A 31 9.26 5.32 4.43
CA TYR A 31 8.10 4.46 4.22
C TYR A 31 7.52 4.54 2.80
N ASP A 32 8.06 5.40 1.93
CA ASP A 32 7.56 5.61 0.57
C ASP A 32 7.50 4.31 -0.23
N ILE A 33 8.45 3.39 -0.03
CA ILE A 33 8.45 2.08 -0.68
C ILE A 33 7.29 1.17 -0.22
N LEU A 34 6.87 1.31 1.03
CA LEU A 34 5.71 0.60 1.55
C LEU A 34 4.41 1.27 1.08
N GLU A 35 4.38 2.60 0.97
CA GLU A 35 3.25 3.31 0.34
C GLU A 35 3.06 2.89 -1.10
N GLU A 36 4.14 2.81 -1.87
CA GLU A 36 4.11 2.35 -3.26
C GLU A 36 3.51 0.95 -3.32
N LEU A 37 4.01 0.00 -2.51
CA LEU A 37 3.49 -1.37 -2.46
C LEU A 37 1.98 -1.42 -2.13
N LEU A 38 1.51 -0.63 -1.16
CA LEU A 38 0.12 -0.65 -0.70
C LEU A 38 -0.84 0.08 -1.66
N ASN A 39 -0.37 1.13 -2.33
CA ASN A 39 -1.17 1.93 -3.23
C ASN A 39 -1.16 1.40 -4.67
N ASP A 40 -0.22 0.52 -5.00
CA ASP A 40 -0.17 -0.11 -6.30
C ASP A 40 -1.48 -0.84 -6.62
N SER A 41 -1.93 -0.66 -7.87
CA SER A 41 -3.22 -1.11 -8.39
C SER A 41 -3.34 -2.63 -8.47
N PHE A 42 -2.21 -3.35 -8.32
CA PHE A 42 -2.13 -4.82 -8.36
C PHE A 42 -2.38 -5.49 -7.02
N VAL A 43 -2.58 -4.73 -5.94
CA VAL A 43 -3.15 -5.29 -4.71
C VAL A 43 -4.62 -5.60 -4.98
N SER A 44 -4.89 -6.81 -5.52
CA SER A 44 -6.25 -7.28 -5.81
C SER A 44 -7.17 -7.02 -4.61
N ALA A 45 -8.39 -6.55 -4.87
CA ALA A 45 -9.43 -6.34 -3.85
C ALA A 45 -9.87 -7.66 -3.19
N ILE A 46 -9.45 -8.81 -3.74
CA ILE A 46 -9.70 -10.14 -3.22
C ILE A 46 -8.39 -10.67 -2.60
N PRO A 47 -8.30 -10.85 -1.27
CA PRO A 47 -7.09 -11.32 -0.61
C PRO A 47 -6.56 -12.64 -1.16
N GLU A 48 -7.45 -13.54 -1.58
CA GLU A 48 -7.11 -14.86 -2.11
C GLU A 48 -6.39 -14.79 -3.47
N ASP A 49 -6.66 -13.76 -4.26
CA ASP A 49 -6.07 -13.55 -5.59
C ASP A 49 -4.81 -12.67 -5.53
N ASN A 50 -4.44 -12.19 -4.35
CA ASN A 50 -3.30 -11.31 -4.17
C ASN A 50 -2.00 -12.13 -4.08
N HIS A 51 -1.15 -12.05 -5.11
CA HIS A 51 0.10 -12.83 -5.21
C HIS A 51 1.11 -12.51 -4.10
N VAL A 52 1.13 -11.26 -3.63
CA VAL A 52 1.96 -10.85 -2.49
C VAL A 52 1.48 -11.54 -1.22
N LEU A 53 0.17 -11.56 -0.95
CA LEU A 53 -0.39 -12.27 0.21
C LEU A 53 -0.19 -13.77 0.12
N GLN A 54 -0.36 -14.37 -1.06
CA GLN A 54 -0.06 -15.79 -1.26
C GLN A 54 1.41 -16.09 -0.88
N SER A 55 2.34 -15.28 -1.37
CA SER A 55 3.78 -15.39 -1.05
C SER A 55 4.05 -15.30 0.45
N LEU A 56 3.45 -14.31 1.14
CA LEU A 56 3.55 -14.14 2.58
C LEU A 56 2.96 -15.33 3.35
N ASN A 57 1.82 -15.87 2.89
CA ASN A 57 1.15 -17.02 3.50
C ASN A 57 1.97 -18.31 3.35
N GLU A 58 2.67 -18.53 2.23
CA GLU A 58 3.55 -19.70 2.07
C GLU A 58 4.71 -19.70 3.07
N ILE A 59 5.29 -18.53 3.32
CA ILE A 59 6.33 -18.35 4.33
C ILE A 59 5.76 -18.53 5.74
N ALA A 60 4.61 -17.93 6.04
CA ALA A 60 3.95 -18.04 7.33
C ALA A 60 3.54 -19.48 7.67
N SER A 61 3.10 -20.26 6.67
CA SER A 61 2.75 -21.68 6.84
C SER A 61 3.96 -22.61 6.93
N GLY A 62 5.19 -22.10 6.73
CA GLY A 62 6.41 -22.90 6.66
C GLY A 62 6.50 -23.77 5.41
N LYS A 63 5.72 -23.47 4.35
CA LYS A 63 5.83 -24.15 3.05
C LYS A 63 7.14 -23.81 2.36
N GLN A 64 7.61 -22.58 2.55
CA GLN A 64 8.92 -22.11 2.09
C GLN A 64 9.66 -21.41 3.22
N GLU A 65 10.99 -21.41 3.17
CA GLU A 65 11.84 -20.68 4.14
C GLU A 65 12.06 -19.21 3.72
N SER A 66 12.13 -18.96 2.41
CA SER A 66 12.27 -17.63 1.82
C SER A 66 11.69 -17.59 0.41
N LEU A 67 11.18 -16.44 -0.02
CA LEU A 67 10.65 -16.22 -1.38
C LEU A 67 10.89 -14.77 -1.83
N ILE A 68 10.97 -14.56 -3.15
CA ILE A 68 10.99 -13.22 -3.75
C ILE A 68 9.65 -12.98 -4.45
N SER A 69 9.00 -11.88 -4.10
CA SER A 69 7.73 -11.43 -4.69
C SER A 69 7.82 -9.91 -4.91
N GLY A 70 6.74 -9.27 -5.37
CA GLY A 70 6.73 -7.83 -5.53
C GLY A 70 5.78 -7.32 -6.60
N THR A 71 5.90 -6.03 -6.90
CA THR A 71 5.24 -5.35 -8.00
C THR A 71 6.27 -4.93 -9.05
N GLU A 72 5.87 -4.11 -10.03
CA GLU A 72 6.81 -3.60 -11.03
C GLU A 72 7.92 -2.74 -10.40
N ARG A 73 7.56 -1.89 -9.43
CA ARG A 73 8.49 -0.98 -8.75
C ARG A 73 9.05 -1.55 -7.45
N VAL A 74 8.30 -2.32 -6.68
CA VAL A 74 8.75 -2.79 -5.36
C VAL A 74 9.05 -4.28 -5.38
N MET A 75 10.29 -4.66 -5.09
CA MET A 75 10.68 -6.05 -4.86
C MET A 75 10.64 -6.38 -3.36
N MET A 76 10.20 -7.59 -3.03
CA MET A 76 10.05 -8.11 -1.68
C MET A 76 10.89 -9.36 -1.50
N HIS A 77 11.89 -9.31 -0.62
CA HIS A 77 12.62 -10.47 -0.15
C HIS A 77 11.99 -10.94 1.16
N ILE A 78 11.18 -11.99 1.10
CA ILE A 78 10.33 -12.45 2.20
C ILE A 78 11.03 -13.60 2.92
N ALA A 79 11.27 -13.45 4.23
CA ALA A 79 11.68 -14.51 5.14
C ALA A 79 10.66 -14.64 6.29
N LYS A 80 10.80 -15.64 7.15
CA LYS A 80 9.82 -15.92 8.21
C LYS A 80 9.50 -14.73 9.14
N ASN A 81 10.52 -13.97 9.53
CA ASN A 81 10.40 -12.93 10.55
C ASN A 81 10.49 -11.51 9.99
N GLU A 82 11.14 -11.35 8.84
CA GLU A 82 11.44 -10.05 8.26
C GLU A 82 11.28 -10.12 6.74
N THR A 83 10.72 -9.06 6.19
CA THR A 83 10.64 -8.82 4.76
C THR A 83 11.42 -7.55 4.43
N LEU A 84 12.32 -7.64 3.47
CA LEU A 84 13.04 -6.50 2.93
C LEU A 84 12.36 -6.05 1.63
N LEU A 85 11.95 -4.79 1.60
CA LEU A 85 11.45 -4.08 0.42
C LEU A 85 12.61 -3.33 -0.25
N THR A 86 12.74 -3.46 -1.56
CA THR A 86 13.74 -2.78 -2.39
C THR A 86 13.11 -2.19 -3.64
N ASP A 87 13.63 -1.05 -4.10
CA ASP A 87 13.17 -0.41 -5.33
C ASP A 87 13.81 -1.14 -6.53
N ASN A 88 12.97 -1.72 -7.39
CA ASN A 88 13.38 -2.46 -8.56
C ASN A 88 13.92 -1.53 -9.68
N PHE A 89 13.74 -0.21 -9.55
CA PHE A 89 14.26 0.78 -10.49
C PHE A 89 15.65 1.30 -10.09
N ASP A 90 16.17 0.90 -8.92
CA ASP A 90 17.52 1.26 -8.48
C ASP A 90 18.59 0.80 -9.49
N GLY A 91 19.37 1.75 -10.02
CA GLY A 91 20.39 1.51 -11.03
C GLY A 91 19.85 1.20 -12.44
N VAL A 92 18.54 1.28 -12.67
CA VAL A 92 17.91 1.04 -13.98
C VAL A 92 17.69 2.35 -14.75
N TYR A 93 17.34 3.43 -14.04
CA TYR A 93 17.02 4.72 -14.64
C TYR A 93 17.72 5.87 -13.91
N ASP A 94 18.49 6.68 -14.63
CA ASP A 94 19.28 7.78 -14.05
C ASP A 94 18.45 8.97 -13.51
N ASN A 95 17.15 9.03 -13.83
CA ASN A 95 16.27 10.17 -13.54
C ASN A 95 15.02 9.80 -12.72
N ILE A 96 15.04 8.68 -12.00
CA ILE A 96 13.94 8.28 -11.12
C ILE A 96 14.36 8.42 -9.66
N ASP A 97 13.47 8.98 -8.84
CA ASP A 97 13.64 9.02 -7.39
C ASP A 97 13.63 7.58 -6.84
N ILE A 98 14.78 7.16 -6.31
CA ILE A 98 14.95 5.83 -5.73
C ILE A 98 14.36 5.80 -4.32
N LEU A 99 13.43 4.87 -4.11
CA LEU A 99 12.82 4.64 -2.81
C LEU A 99 13.81 3.91 -1.90
N GLN A 100 13.94 4.38 -0.66
CA GLN A 100 14.87 3.77 0.29
C GLN A 100 14.42 2.35 0.67
N PRO A 101 15.34 1.37 0.76
CA PRO A 101 15.00 0.04 1.21
C PRO A 101 14.40 0.05 2.62
N LEU A 102 13.38 -0.79 2.83
CA LEU A 102 12.67 -0.87 4.11
C LEU A 102 12.58 -2.31 4.58
N LYS A 103 12.97 -2.54 5.83
CA LYS A 103 12.73 -3.80 6.54
C LYS A 103 11.51 -3.70 7.43
N VAL A 104 10.64 -4.68 7.34
CA VAL A 104 9.42 -4.80 8.14
C VAL A 104 9.24 -6.22 8.65
N SER A 105 8.51 -6.36 9.75
CA SER A 105 8.04 -7.67 10.21
C SER A 105 7.14 -8.30 9.15
N THR A 106 7.37 -9.57 8.83
CA THR A 106 6.59 -10.29 7.82
C THR A 106 5.13 -10.48 8.24
N SER A 107 4.88 -10.71 9.54
CA SER A 107 3.52 -10.79 10.06
C SER A 107 2.81 -9.45 9.96
N ASP A 108 3.49 -8.37 10.34
CA ASP A 108 2.90 -7.04 10.37
C ASP A 108 2.59 -6.55 8.96
N LEU A 109 3.48 -6.84 8.00
CA LEU A 109 3.25 -6.54 6.59
C LEU A 109 2.04 -7.30 6.04
N ARG A 110 1.94 -8.60 6.34
CA ARG A 110 0.81 -9.43 5.93
C ARG A 110 -0.51 -8.88 6.48
N ASP A 111 -0.55 -8.59 7.78
CA ASP A 111 -1.76 -8.12 8.43
C ASP A 111 -2.17 -6.72 7.93
N LEU A 112 -1.19 -5.85 7.65
CA LEU A 112 -1.42 -4.54 7.04
C LEU A 112 -2.01 -4.66 5.62
N ILE A 113 -1.48 -5.54 4.78
CA ILE A 113 -1.99 -5.76 3.42
C ILE A 113 -3.42 -6.32 3.47
N ILE A 114 -3.69 -7.30 4.36
CA ILE A 114 -5.04 -7.85 4.54
C ILE A 114 -6.02 -6.74 4.96
N TRP A 115 -5.65 -5.96 5.98
CA TRP A 115 -6.47 -4.86 6.45
C TRP A 115 -6.73 -3.86 5.33
N TRP A 116 -5.72 -3.48 4.57
CA TRP A 116 -5.85 -2.49 3.51
C TRP A 116 -6.72 -2.96 2.35
N ILE A 117 -6.59 -4.22 1.92
CA ILE A 117 -7.45 -4.82 0.89
C ILE A 117 -8.93 -4.78 1.29
N GLN A 118 -9.22 -5.00 2.58
CA GLN A 118 -10.58 -4.98 3.10
C GLN A 118 -11.11 -3.56 3.30
N GLU A 119 -10.25 -2.66 3.76
CA GLU A 119 -10.64 -1.32 4.18
C GLU A 119 -10.74 -0.34 3.00
N LYS A 120 -9.84 -0.43 2.01
CA LYS A 120 -9.82 0.48 0.86
C LYS A 120 -11.15 0.51 0.09
N PRO A 121 -11.77 -0.62 -0.31
CA PRO A 121 -13.06 -0.59 -0.99
C PRO A 121 -14.19 -0.01 -0.14
N ARG A 122 -14.14 -0.22 1.19
CA ARG A 122 -15.11 0.34 2.14
C ARG A 122 -15.01 1.87 2.17
N LEU A 123 -13.79 2.39 2.28
CA LEU A 123 -13.51 3.83 2.28
C LEU A 123 -13.89 4.47 0.94
N GLU A 124 -13.54 3.85 -0.17
CA GLU A 124 -13.87 4.33 -1.51
C GLU A 124 -15.38 4.38 -1.73
N LYS A 125 -16.12 3.35 -1.29
CA LYS A 125 -17.58 3.37 -1.35
C LYS A 125 -18.17 4.55 -0.58
N ILE A 126 -17.76 4.73 0.69
CA ILE A 126 -18.22 5.83 1.53
C ILE A 126 -17.91 7.19 0.89
N ALA A 127 -16.69 7.36 0.38
CA ALA A 127 -16.27 8.58 -0.28
C ALA A 127 -17.14 8.89 -1.51
N ASN A 128 -17.35 7.91 -2.39
CA ASN A 128 -18.13 8.10 -3.62
C ASN A 128 -19.63 8.35 -3.35
N ASP A 129 -20.18 7.73 -2.29
CA ASP A 129 -21.56 7.89 -1.84
C ASP A 129 -21.80 9.21 -1.07
N SER A 130 -20.76 9.79 -0.46
CA SER A 130 -20.87 10.99 0.38
C SER A 130 -21.31 12.26 -0.37
N GLY A 131 -21.06 12.31 -1.68
CA GLY A 131 -21.25 13.52 -2.49
C GLY A 131 -20.14 14.57 -2.33
N LEU A 132 -19.20 14.37 -1.41
CA LEU A 132 -18.05 15.24 -1.18
C LEU A 132 -16.98 15.07 -2.28
N SER A 133 -16.21 16.13 -2.51
CA SER A 133 -14.97 16.10 -3.28
C SER A 133 -13.82 15.48 -2.48
N ALA A 134 -12.74 15.09 -3.18
CA ALA A 134 -11.55 14.58 -2.50
C ALA A 134 -10.92 15.61 -1.54
N ASP A 135 -10.96 16.91 -1.88
CA ASP A 135 -10.41 17.97 -1.02
C ASP A 135 -11.21 18.06 0.29
N GLU A 136 -12.55 18.07 0.21
CA GLU A 136 -13.42 18.08 1.40
C GLU A 136 -13.24 16.83 2.28
N LEU A 137 -13.01 15.66 1.66
CA LEU A 137 -12.71 14.42 2.39
C LEU A 137 -11.34 14.47 3.07
N ASN A 138 -10.33 15.04 2.43
CA ASN A 138 -9.00 15.19 3.00
C ASN A 138 -8.99 16.18 4.18
N ASP A 139 -9.69 17.32 4.03
CA ASP A 139 -9.82 18.33 5.08
C ASP A 139 -10.52 17.77 6.33
N THR A 140 -11.51 16.91 6.16
CA THR A 140 -12.19 16.26 7.29
C THR A 140 -11.32 15.20 7.96
N SER A 141 -10.48 14.47 7.21
CA SER A 141 -9.54 13.50 7.77
C SER A 141 -8.35 14.12 8.51
N ASP A 142 -7.90 15.31 8.10
CA ASP A 142 -6.76 15.99 8.74
C ASP A 142 -7.16 16.68 10.06
N ASN A 143 -8.46 16.89 10.31
CA ASN A 143 -8.98 17.54 11.52
C ASN A 143 -9.28 16.58 12.68
N THR A 144 -9.16 15.26 12.50
CA THR A 144 -9.42 14.26 13.56
C THR A 144 -8.22 13.95 14.46
N ASP A 145 -7.05 14.54 14.20
CA ASP A 145 -5.80 14.34 14.97
C ASP A 145 -5.49 15.49 15.96
N SER A 146 -6.51 16.26 16.41
CA SER A 146 -6.38 17.33 17.43
C SER A 146 -6.61 16.84 18.85
#